data_AF-A0A146L6E1-F1
#
_entry.id   AF-A0A146L6E1-F1
#
_cell.length_a   1.000
_cell.length_b   1.000
_cell.length_c   1.000
_cell.angle_alpha   90.00
_cell.angle_beta   90.00
_cell.angle_gamma   90.00
#
_symmetry.space_group_name_H-M   'P 1'
#
loop_
_entity.id
_entity.type
_entity.pdbx_description
1 polymer ?
#
loop_
_entity_poly.entity_id
_entity_poly.type
_entity_poly.pdbx_seq_one_letter_code
_entity_poly.pdbx_strand_id
1 'polypeptide(L)'
;MSNAKNIVLRVQTPEGTKRIDVCPGDSIKSVYDKVFNAFSLRTYNFTLYKNRNNKDEVVSSKKTTVASKDLKHGDVLYLQSHDGSSLFPQQQSTSGSSTSQSTPSGDPGFDPQEGMSSSNLGPPVKSSNMASSGLSSNFVEDEVDKTLGAMDGKILRQRDQKLCHHNANGCCIHCSPLEPYDEAYLREHNVKHLSFHSYLRKLTGGVDRGKFVALENTSCRIKPGCKDHPPWPKGICSKCQPSAITLNRQAYRHVDNVMFENPEIVERFLEYWRNSGHQRMGYLYGKYEVHGDVPLGIRATVAVIYEPPQETARDKIVLLPDENENLVNELAQKLGLQKVGWIFTDLIAEDVSKGTVKHIRNINTHFLSAQECIMAGHLQNLHPNPCKASATGHFGSKFTTVCVTGDSTNQVHMEGYAVSAQCMSLVRDNCLIPTKDMPQLGYVPESSDKQYVPDVYYKEKDSYGNEVSKLARP
;
A
#
# COMPACT_ATOMS: atom_id res chain seq x y z
N MET A 1 -6.42 -24.48 -56.62
CA MET A 1 -6.45 -23.85 -55.28
C MET A 1 -7.81 -24.13 -54.68
N SER A 2 -7.89 -25.12 -53.80
CA SER A 2 -9.15 -25.53 -53.17
C SER A 2 -9.53 -24.50 -52.11
N ASN A 3 -10.68 -23.84 -52.28
CA ASN A 3 -11.30 -22.99 -51.25
C ASN A 3 -11.61 -23.87 -50.02
N ALA A 4 -10.69 -23.89 -49.05
CA ALA A 4 -10.94 -24.52 -47.77
C ALA A 4 -12.06 -23.74 -47.07
N LYS A 5 -13.23 -24.37 -46.90
CA LYS A 5 -14.37 -23.76 -46.22
C LYS A 5 -13.99 -23.36 -44.80
N ASN A 6 -14.31 -22.11 -44.42
CA ASN A 6 -14.16 -21.62 -43.05
C ASN A 6 -14.96 -22.51 -42.10
N ILE A 7 -14.38 -22.82 -40.94
CA ILE A 7 -15.04 -23.54 -39.86
C ILE A 7 -15.29 -22.59 -38.69
N VAL A 8 -16.39 -22.81 -37.97
CA VAL A 8 -16.80 -21.99 -36.84
C VAL A 8 -16.43 -22.72 -35.56
N LEU A 9 -15.66 -22.09 -34.68
CA LEU A 9 -15.41 -22.60 -33.33
C LEU A 9 -16.21 -21.78 -32.32
N ARG A 10 -16.75 -22.44 -31.30
CA ARG A 10 -17.43 -21.79 -30.17
C ARG A 10 -16.46 -21.69 -29.01
N VAL A 11 -16.32 -20.53 -28.41
CA VAL A 11 -15.47 -20.34 -27.24
C VAL A 11 -16.35 -19.96 -26.07
N GLN A 12 -16.32 -20.76 -25.01
CA GLN A 12 -17.12 -20.60 -23.81
C GLN A 12 -16.26 -19.99 -22.69
N THR A 13 -16.81 -18.97 -22.06
CA THR A 13 -16.22 -18.22 -20.95
C THR A 13 -17.24 -18.06 -19.81
N PRO A 14 -16.83 -17.60 -18.62
CA PRO A 14 -17.76 -17.20 -17.55
C PRO A 14 -18.75 -16.10 -17.95
N GLU A 15 -18.41 -15.24 -18.92
CA GLU A 15 -19.26 -14.15 -19.41
C GLU A 15 -20.15 -14.54 -20.60
N GLY A 16 -20.05 -15.79 -21.07
CA GLY A 16 -20.86 -16.33 -22.17
C GLY A 16 -20.03 -16.99 -23.27
N THR A 17 -20.71 -17.32 -24.37
CA THR A 17 -20.13 -18.08 -25.49
C THR A 17 -20.15 -17.24 -26.76
N LYS A 18 -18.99 -17.07 -27.41
CA LYS A 18 -18.89 -16.40 -28.73
C LYS A 18 -18.42 -17.37 -29.80
N ARG A 19 -18.74 -17.07 -31.05
CA ARG A 19 -18.33 -17.84 -32.23
C ARG A 19 -17.19 -17.13 -32.93
N ILE A 20 -16.17 -17.87 -33.36
CA ILE A 20 -15.06 -17.36 -34.15
C ILE A 20 -14.92 -18.16 -35.44
N ASP A 21 -14.69 -17.46 -36.55
CA ASP A 21 -14.46 -18.06 -37.86
C ASP A 21 -12.96 -18.31 -38.07
N VAL A 22 -12.59 -19.55 -38.35
CA VAL A 22 -11.21 -19.96 -38.57
C VAL A 22 -11.08 -20.79 -39.83
N CYS A 23 -9.97 -20.63 -40.54
CA CYS A 23 -9.63 -21.49 -41.67
C CYS A 23 -8.89 -22.73 -41.13
N PRO A 24 -9.10 -23.94 -41.68
CA PRO A 24 -8.34 -25.12 -41.26
C PRO A 24 -6.81 -24.98 -41.37
N GLY A 25 -6.34 -24.09 -42.25
CA GLY A 25 -4.93 -23.73 -42.41
C GLY A 25 -4.42 -22.65 -41.46
N ASP A 26 -5.28 -22.01 -40.65
CA ASP A 26 -4.87 -21.01 -39.67
C ASP A 26 -3.96 -21.65 -38.61
N SER A 27 -2.95 -20.90 -38.16
CA SER A 27 -2.15 -21.32 -37.01
C SER A 27 -2.94 -21.20 -35.71
N ILE A 28 -2.62 -22.04 -34.71
CA ILE A 28 -3.27 -21.95 -33.40
C ILE A 28 -3.02 -20.58 -32.73
N LYS A 29 -1.87 -19.94 -32.98
CA LYS A 29 -1.65 -18.55 -32.54
C LYS A 29 -2.72 -17.59 -33.07
N SER A 30 -3.07 -17.69 -34.36
CA SER A 30 -4.13 -16.87 -34.97
C SER A 30 -5.50 -17.11 -34.31
N VAL A 31 -5.77 -18.35 -33.86
CA VAL A 31 -6.98 -18.66 -33.08
C VAL A 31 -6.97 -17.90 -31.75
N TYR A 32 -5.86 -17.88 -31.02
CA TYR A 32 -5.73 -17.09 -29.79
C TYR A 32 -5.95 -15.59 -30.03
N ASP A 33 -5.41 -15.04 -31.11
CA ASP A 33 -5.62 -13.63 -31.49
C ASP A 33 -7.09 -13.34 -31.82
N LYS A 34 -7.78 -14.25 -32.53
CA LYS A 34 -9.22 -14.14 -32.82
C LYS A 34 -10.07 -14.21 -31.55
N VAL A 35 -9.71 -15.07 -30.59
CA VAL A 35 -10.40 -15.15 -29.28
C VAL A 35 -10.19 -13.89 -28.47
N PHE A 36 -8.95 -13.39 -28.40
CA PHE A 36 -8.61 -12.15 -27.72
C PHE A 36 -9.45 -10.98 -28.23
N ASN A 37 -9.55 -10.84 -29.54
CA ASN A 37 -10.35 -9.79 -30.18
C ASN A 37 -11.87 -10.01 -29.98
N ALA A 38 -12.36 -11.23 -30.13
CA ALA A 38 -13.78 -11.55 -30.02
C ALA A 38 -14.36 -11.22 -28.64
N PHE A 39 -13.58 -11.42 -27.57
CA PHE A 39 -13.98 -11.10 -26.20
C PHE A 39 -13.44 -9.76 -25.69
N SER A 40 -12.71 -9.02 -26.53
CA SER A 40 -12.06 -7.76 -26.15
C SER A 40 -11.20 -7.93 -24.88
N LEU A 41 -10.46 -9.04 -24.81
CA LEU A 41 -9.69 -9.40 -23.62
C LEU A 41 -8.58 -8.37 -23.36
N ARG A 42 -8.23 -8.19 -22.08
CA ARG A 42 -7.17 -7.24 -21.67
C ARG A 42 -5.76 -7.80 -21.79
N THR A 43 -5.62 -9.12 -21.64
CA THR A 43 -4.33 -9.81 -21.65
C THR A 43 -4.43 -11.17 -22.34
N TYR A 44 -3.29 -11.70 -22.78
CA TYR A 44 -3.18 -13.06 -23.33
C TYR A 44 -3.00 -14.14 -22.25
N ASN A 45 -3.23 -13.82 -20.97
CA ASN A 45 -3.07 -14.75 -19.83
C ASN A 45 -4.26 -15.72 -19.70
N PHE A 46 -4.64 -16.33 -20.82
CA PHE A 46 -5.71 -17.31 -20.90
C PHE A 46 -5.25 -18.54 -21.67
N THR A 47 -5.87 -19.67 -21.33
CA THR A 47 -5.59 -20.96 -21.97
C THR A 47 -6.87 -21.56 -22.51
N LEU A 48 -6.79 -22.17 -23.69
CA LEU A 48 -7.92 -22.81 -24.36
C LEU A 48 -7.85 -24.33 -24.16
N TYR A 49 -8.96 -24.91 -23.72
CA TYR A 49 -9.11 -26.35 -23.52
C TYR A 49 -10.21 -26.90 -24.41
N LYS A 50 -10.09 -28.15 -24.86
CA LYS A 50 -11.17 -28.82 -25.60
C LYS A 50 -12.30 -29.30 -24.68
N ASN A 51 -11.99 -29.53 -23.41
CA ASN A 51 -12.91 -30.10 -22.44
C ASN A 51 -13.22 -29.13 -21.29
N ARG A 52 -14.46 -29.17 -20.78
CA ARG A 52 -14.96 -28.31 -19.69
C ARG A 52 -14.20 -28.50 -18.37
N ASN A 53 -13.57 -29.67 -18.18
CA ASN A 53 -12.80 -29.99 -16.98
C ASN A 53 -11.34 -29.47 -17.06
N ASN A 54 -11.04 -28.53 -17.96
CA ASN A 54 -9.70 -27.98 -18.21
C ASN A 54 -8.64 -29.05 -18.52
N LYS A 55 -9.05 -30.10 -19.24
CA LYS A 55 -8.17 -31.14 -19.78
C LYS A 55 -8.02 -30.95 -21.29
N ASP A 56 -6.90 -31.41 -21.83
CA ASP A 56 -6.54 -31.31 -23.26
C ASP A 56 -6.38 -29.86 -23.74
N GLU A 57 -5.25 -29.28 -23.34
CA GLU A 57 -4.85 -27.92 -23.70
C GLU A 57 -4.54 -27.78 -25.20
N VAL A 58 -5.08 -26.73 -25.80
CA VAL A 58 -4.78 -26.30 -27.17
C VAL A 58 -3.61 -25.32 -27.13
N VAL A 59 -2.39 -25.84 -26.95
CA VAL A 59 -1.17 -25.03 -26.79
C VAL A 59 -0.97 -24.06 -27.98
N SER A 60 -0.77 -22.78 -27.67
CA SER A 60 -0.51 -21.73 -28.67
C SER A 60 0.80 -22.00 -29.43
N SER A 61 0.71 -22.12 -30.76
CA SER A 61 1.86 -22.37 -31.61
C SER A 61 1.66 -21.80 -33.01
N LYS A 62 2.75 -21.28 -33.58
CA LYS A 62 2.82 -20.79 -34.97
C LYS A 62 3.00 -21.91 -36.00
N LYS A 63 3.45 -23.10 -35.55
CA LYS A 63 3.81 -24.23 -36.42
C LYS A 63 2.67 -25.23 -36.60
N THR A 64 1.74 -25.29 -35.65
CA THR A 64 0.57 -26.17 -35.72
C THR A 64 -0.65 -25.41 -36.22
N THR A 65 -1.42 -26.05 -37.10
CA THR A 65 -2.64 -25.50 -37.67
C THR A 65 -3.89 -26.05 -37.00
N VAL A 66 -5.04 -25.40 -37.22
CA VAL A 66 -6.36 -25.85 -36.73
C VAL A 66 -6.65 -27.29 -37.18
N ALA A 67 -6.35 -27.65 -38.43
CA ALA A 67 -6.50 -29.01 -38.94
C ALA A 67 -5.60 -30.02 -38.19
N SER A 68 -4.35 -29.65 -37.86
CA SER A 68 -3.41 -30.55 -37.15
C SER A 68 -3.78 -30.81 -35.69
N LYS A 69 -4.64 -29.97 -35.11
CA LYS A 69 -5.16 -30.13 -33.75
C LYS A 69 -6.55 -30.74 -33.71
N ASP A 70 -7.05 -31.27 -34.83
CA ASP A 70 -8.29 -32.04 -34.91
C ASP A 70 -9.50 -31.26 -34.35
N LEU A 71 -9.57 -29.96 -34.68
CA LEU A 71 -10.67 -29.05 -34.35
C LEU A 71 -11.64 -28.98 -35.53
N LYS A 72 -12.90 -29.33 -35.28
CA LYS A 72 -13.95 -29.44 -36.30
C LYS A 72 -14.95 -28.29 -36.20
N HIS A 73 -15.72 -28.10 -37.27
CA HIS A 73 -16.78 -27.11 -37.30
C HIS A 73 -17.81 -27.38 -36.20
N GLY A 74 -18.03 -26.40 -35.32
CA GLY A 74 -18.98 -26.48 -34.22
C GLY A 74 -18.38 -26.87 -32.87
N ASP A 75 -17.09 -27.22 -32.81
CA ASP A 75 -16.41 -27.59 -31.56
C ASP A 75 -16.42 -26.43 -30.55
N VAL A 76 -16.48 -26.80 -29.26
CA VAL A 76 -16.48 -25.86 -28.14
C VAL A 76 -15.11 -25.88 -27.47
N LEU A 77 -14.48 -24.72 -27.37
CA LEU A 77 -13.29 -24.48 -26.58
C LEU A 77 -13.65 -23.75 -25.30
N TYR A 78 -13.01 -24.13 -24.21
CA TYR A 78 -13.21 -23.53 -22.89
C TYR A 78 -12.02 -22.65 -22.58
N LEU A 79 -12.29 -21.39 -22.27
CA LEU A 79 -11.27 -20.40 -21.95
C LEU A 79 -11.17 -20.25 -20.44
N GLN A 80 -9.95 -20.43 -19.93
CA GLN A 80 -9.64 -20.30 -18.50
C GLN A 80 -8.56 -19.24 -18.30
N SER A 81 -8.76 -18.35 -17.33
CA SER A 81 -7.75 -17.39 -16.88
C SER A 81 -6.71 -18.04 -15.99
N HIS A 82 -5.44 -17.64 -16.14
CA HIS A 82 -4.40 -17.93 -15.15
C HIS A 82 -4.51 -16.98 -13.94
N ASP A 83 -4.45 -17.51 -12.72
CA ASP A 83 -4.28 -16.80 -11.44
C ASP A 83 -5.11 -15.51 -11.25
N GLY A 84 -6.44 -15.62 -11.38
CA GLY A 84 -7.34 -14.51 -11.03
C GLY A 84 -7.21 -13.24 -11.88
N SER A 85 -6.48 -13.32 -13.00
CA SER A 85 -6.32 -12.19 -13.91
C SER A 85 -7.68 -11.77 -14.50
N SER A 86 -8.00 -10.48 -14.38
CA SER A 86 -9.23 -9.88 -14.92
C SER A 86 -9.16 -9.84 -16.44
N LEU A 87 -9.54 -10.94 -17.10
CA LEU A 87 -9.44 -11.09 -18.55
C LEU A 87 -10.40 -10.17 -19.31
N PHE A 88 -11.56 -9.89 -18.74
CA PHE A 88 -12.64 -9.18 -19.41
C PHE A 88 -12.70 -7.70 -19.04
N PRO A 89 -13.10 -6.82 -19.97
CA PRO A 89 -13.40 -5.42 -19.67
C PRO A 89 -14.58 -5.31 -18.71
N GLN A 90 -14.37 -4.65 -17.58
CA GLN A 90 -15.41 -4.36 -16.59
C GLN A 90 -16.54 -3.54 -17.25
N GLN A 91 -17.68 -4.17 -17.52
CA GLN A 91 -18.87 -3.47 -18.02
C GLN A 91 -19.52 -2.69 -16.88
N GLN A 92 -19.76 -1.40 -17.10
CA GLN A 92 -20.65 -0.60 -16.26
C GLN A 92 -22.07 -1.15 -16.43
N SER A 93 -22.59 -1.81 -15.40
CA SER A 93 -23.96 -2.31 -15.40
C SER A 93 -24.82 -1.49 -14.44
N THR A 94 -25.60 -0.60 -15.03
CA THR A 94 -26.84 -0.04 -14.54
C THR A 94 -27.81 -1.16 -14.13
N SER A 95 -28.25 -1.17 -12.88
CA SER A 95 -29.26 -2.10 -12.36
C SER A 95 -30.66 -1.69 -12.80
N GLY A 96 -31.13 -2.30 -13.88
CA GLY A 96 -32.53 -2.34 -14.31
C GLY A 96 -33.19 -3.64 -13.87
N SER A 97 -34.25 -3.52 -13.09
CA SER A 97 -35.17 -4.58 -12.67
C SER A 97 -36.08 -5.06 -13.82
N SER A 98 -36.29 -6.37 -13.98
CA SER A 98 -37.61 -6.98 -14.28
C SER A 98 -37.58 -8.52 -14.37
N THR A 99 -38.20 -9.15 -13.38
CA THR A 99 -39.32 -10.12 -13.43
C THR A 99 -39.52 -11.10 -14.61
N SER A 100 -39.80 -12.36 -14.28
CA SER A 100 -40.83 -13.23 -14.90
C SER A 100 -41.23 -14.34 -13.91
N GLN A 101 -42.39 -14.26 -13.23
CA GLN A 101 -43.68 -14.94 -13.54
C GLN A 101 -43.61 -16.47 -13.33
N SER A 102 -44.51 -17.21 -12.66
CA SER A 102 -45.95 -17.09 -12.33
C SER A 102 -46.34 -18.30 -11.41
N THR A 103 -46.95 -18.13 -10.21
CA THR A 103 -48.38 -18.39 -9.77
C THR A 103 -48.93 -19.83 -9.90
N PRO A 104 -50.03 -20.25 -9.20
CA PRO A 104 -50.77 -19.73 -8.02
C PRO A 104 -50.97 -20.86 -6.93
N SER A 105 -51.49 -20.70 -5.71
CA SER A 105 -52.86 -20.35 -5.30
C SER A 105 -53.00 -20.48 -3.77
N GLY A 106 -53.79 -19.59 -3.14
CA GLY A 106 -54.69 -19.94 -2.03
C GLY A 106 -54.30 -19.57 -0.58
N ASP A 107 -54.81 -18.45 -0.10
CA ASP A 107 -55.18 -18.16 1.30
C ASP A 107 -56.62 -18.72 1.54
N PRO A 108 -57.12 -19.06 2.76
CA PRO A 108 -57.24 -18.12 3.89
C PRO A 108 -56.92 -18.69 5.29
N GLY A 109 -56.57 -17.81 6.22
CA GLY A 109 -56.22 -18.14 7.60
C GLY A 109 -57.37 -18.51 8.55
N PHE A 110 -56.99 -18.95 9.76
CA PHE A 110 -57.73 -18.80 11.03
C PHE A 110 -56.86 -19.34 12.18
N ASP A 111 -56.78 -18.60 13.28
CA ASP A 111 -56.28 -19.00 14.62
C ASP A 111 -57.55 -19.12 15.53
N PRO A 112 -57.57 -19.64 16.78
CA PRO A 112 -56.61 -20.42 17.58
C PRO A 112 -57.25 -21.66 18.28
N GLN A 113 -56.46 -22.57 18.88
CA GLN A 113 -56.71 -23.12 20.25
C GLN A 113 -55.72 -24.21 20.72
N GLU A 114 -55.21 -23.95 21.93
CA GLU A 114 -54.75 -24.79 23.05
C GLU A 114 -54.42 -26.29 22.89
N GLY A 115 -53.26 -26.66 23.47
CA GLY A 115 -52.87 -28.05 23.75
C GLY A 115 -51.56 -28.14 24.53
N MET A 116 -51.65 -27.97 25.85
CA MET A 116 -50.55 -28.00 26.81
C MET A 116 -49.97 -29.42 26.98
N SER A 117 -48.65 -29.61 26.95
CA SER A 117 -47.93 -30.61 27.76
C SER A 117 -46.41 -30.37 27.77
N SER A 118 -45.91 -30.38 28.99
CA SER A 118 -44.58 -30.06 29.51
C SER A 118 -43.48 -31.10 29.26
N SER A 119 -42.23 -30.67 29.05
CA SER A 119 -41.08 -31.01 29.94
C SER A 119 -39.73 -30.46 29.43
N ASN A 120 -38.92 -30.08 30.42
CA ASN A 120 -37.45 -29.87 30.41
C ASN A 120 -36.89 -28.49 30.05
N LEU A 121 -36.77 -27.70 31.12
CA LEU A 121 -35.92 -26.53 31.29
C LEU A 121 -34.42 -26.90 31.14
N GLY A 122 -33.77 -26.33 30.14
CA GLY A 122 -32.31 -26.16 30.05
C GLY A 122 -32.01 -24.67 29.83
N PRO A 123 -30.95 -24.10 30.45
CA PRO A 123 -30.73 -22.66 30.45
C PRO A 123 -30.33 -22.14 29.05
N PRO A 124 -30.64 -20.87 28.72
CA PRO A 124 -30.40 -20.31 27.40
C PRO A 124 -28.90 -20.14 27.15
N VAL A 125 -28.42 -20.73 26.06
CA VAL A 125 -27.07 -20.53 25.54
C VAL A 125 -26.96 -19.08 25.08
N LYS A 126 -26.33 -18.26 25.92
CA LYS A 126 -25.95 -16.88 25.60
C LYS A 126 -25.05 -16.89 24.37
N SER A 127 -25.37 -16.00 23.42
CA SER A 127 -24.51 -15.62 22.31
C SER A 127 -23.08 -15.40 22.79
N SER A 128 -22.18 -16.27 22.36
CA SER A 128 -20.74 -16.06 22.50
C SER A 128 -20.34 -14.95 21.56
N ASN A 129 -20.28 -13.73 22.11
CA ASN A 129 -19.33 -12.73 21.65
C ASN A 129 -17.94 -13.37 21.70
N MET A 130 -17.45 -13.83 20.54
CA MET A 130 -16.02 -14.08 20.38
C MET A 130 -15.33 -12.72 20.32
N ALA A 131 -15.11 -12.15 21.51
CA ALA A 131 -13.98 -11.28 21.74
C ALA A 131 -12.73 -12.12 21.45
N SER A 132 -11.95 -11.67 20.49
CA SER A 132 -10.61 -12.18 20.20
C SER A 132 -9.68 -11.86 21.37
N SER A 133 -9.77 -12.64 22.44
CA SER A 133 -8.76 -12.68 23.49
C SER A 133 -7.72 -13.72 23.10
N GLY A 134 -6.62 -13.24 22.52
CA GLY A 134 -5.44 -14.02 22.16
C GLY A 134 -4.30 -13.10 21.72
N LEU A 135 -3.52 -12.64 22.71
CA LEU A 135 -2.56 -11.53 22.72
C LEU A 135 -3.18 -10.12 22.90
N SER A 136 -3.67 -9.83 24.10
CA SER A 136 -3.65 -8.46 24.59
C SER A 136 -2.20 -8.10 24.93
N SER A 137 -1.41 -7.73 23.93
CA SER A 137 -0.27 -6.87 24.18
C SER A 137 -0.81 -5.57 24.76
N ASN A 138 -0.31 -5.14 25.92
CA ASN A 138 -0.66 -3.85 26.53
C ASN A 138 -0.07 -2.70 25.69
N PHE A 139 -0.51 -2.52 24.44
CA PHE A 139 -0.11 -1.37 23.63
C PHE A 139 -1.14 -0.26 23.80
N VAL A 140 -0.66 0.91 24.19
CA VAL A 140 -1.47 2.12 24.37
C VAL A 140 -1.37 2.91 23.09
N GLU A 141 -2.51 3.14 22.42
CA GLU A 141 -2.57 4.05 21.27
C GLU A 141 -2.32 5.49 21.71
N ASP A 142 -1.71 6.28 20.83
CA ASP A 142 -1.51 7.70 21.09
C ASP A 142 -2.85 8.44 21.14
N GLU A 143 -2.91 9.52 21.91
CA GLU A 143 -4.13 10.32 22.07
C GLU A 143 -4.66 10.87 20.73
N VAL A 144 -3.76 11.20 19.80
CA VAL A 144 -4.14 11.63 18.44
C VAL A 144 -4.88 10.52 17.68
N ASP A 145 -4.45 9.26 17.83
CA ASP A 145 -5.05 8.13 17.12
C ASP A 145 -6.42 7.77 17.72
N LYS A 146 -6.58 7.89 19.04
CA LYS A 146 -7.88 7.75 19.70
C LYS A 146 -8.86 8.82 19.22
N THR A 147 -8.39 10.06 19.12
CA THR A 147 -9.17 11.21 18.68
C THR A 147 -9.62 11.03 17.23
N LEU A 148 -8.69 10.74 16.31
CA LEU A 148 -8.98 10.50 14.90
C LEU A 148 -9.83 9.24 14.68
N GLY A 149 -9.62 8.20 15.48
CA GLY A 149 -10.42 6.97 15.43
C GLY A 149 -11.89 7.18 15.79
N ALA A 150 -12.21 8.22 16.58
CA ALA A 150 -13.59 8.60 16.92
C ALA A 150 -14.25 9.52 15.88
N MET A 151 -13.47 10.22 15.04
CA MET A 151 -13.97 11.11 13.99
C MET A 151 -14.45 10.32 12.77
N ASP A 152 -15.54 10.77 12.12
CA ASP A 152 -16.01 10.16 10.87
C ASP A 152 -15.11 10.55 9.67
N GLY A 153 -14.51 11.73 9.73
CA GLY A 153 -13.64 12.28 8.68
C GLY A 153 -14.38 12.73 7.43
N LYS A 154 -15.72 12.83 7.47
CA LYS A 154 -16.50 13.15 6.28
C LYS A 154 -16.29 14.61 5.89
N ILE A 155 -16.11 14.84 4.59
CA ILE A 155 -15.87 16.16 4.04
C ILE A 155 -17.22 16.76 3.68
N LEU A 156 -17.62 17.80 4.41
CA LEU A 156 -18.90 18.48 4.17
C LEU A 156 -18.82 19.30 2.88
N ARG A 157 -19.76 19.06 1.97
CA ARG A 157 -19.91 19.85 0.75
C ARG A 157 -20.95 20.94 0.92
N GLN A 158 -20.68 22.09 0.31
CA GLN A 158 -21.68 23.15 0.16
C GLN A 158 -22.73 22.74 -0.88
N ARG A 159 -23.93 23.30 -0.77
CA ARG A 159 -24.99 23.07 -1.75
C ARG A 159 -24.59 23.64 -3.11
N ASP A 160 -24.64 22.81 -4.15
CA ASP A 160 -24.44 23.25 -5.52
C ASP A 160 -25.68 24.03 -6.01
N GLN A 161 -25.50 25.30 -6.36
CA GLN A 161 -26.61 26.16 -6.76
C GLN A 161 -27.31 25.72 -8.05
N LYS A 162 -26.62 24.98 -8.93
CA LYS A 162 -27.13 24.57 -10.25
C LYS A 162 -27.68 23.14 -10.23
N LEU A 163 -27.05 22.24 -9.49
CA LEU A 163 -27.35 20.81 -9.52
C LEU A 163 -28.20 20.32 -8.32
N CYS A 164 -28.28 21.09 -7.22
CA CYS A 164 -29.11 20.72 -6.07
C CYS A 164 -30.56 21.18 -6.20
N HIS A 165 -31.42 20.31 -6.72
CA HIS A 165 -32.87 20.51 -6.81
C HIS A 165 -33.62 19.97 -5.57
N HIS A 166 -33.26 20.45 -4.39
CA HIS A 166 -33.95 20.10 -3.13
C HIS A 166 -34.04 21.31 -2.20
N ASN A 167 -34.87 21.20 -1.16
CA ASN A 167 -35.02 22.26 -0.15
C ASN A 167 -33.79 22.32 0.77
N ALA A 168 -33.72 23.33 1.66
CA ALA A 168 -32.58 23.55 2.56
C ALA A 168 -32.21 22.34 3.44
N ASN A 169 -33.21 21.54 3.84
CA ASN A 169 -33.01 20.34 4.67
C ASN A 169 -32.88 19.04 3.84
N GLY A 170 -32.88 19.14 2.52
CA GLY A 170 -32.66 18.00 1.62
C GLY A 170 -31.17 17.75 1.38
N CYS A 171 -30.83 16.55 0.94
CA CYS A 171 -29.48 16.19 0.54
C CYS A 171 -29.54 15.37 -0.75
N CYS A 172 -28.70 15.70 -1.74
CA CYS A 172 -28.52 14.91 -2.96
C CYS A 172 -27.05 14.52 -3.16
N ILE A 173 -26.76 13.80 -4.25
CA ILE A 173 -25.40 13.37 -4.62
C ILE A 173 -24.42 14.53 -4.86
N HIS A 174 -24.88 15.76 -5.05
CA HIS A 174 -24.02 16.93 -5.27
C HIS A 174 -23.65 17.67 -3.98
N CYS A 175 -24.37 17.45 -2.89
CA CYS A 175 -24.09 18.10 -1.59
C CYS A 175 -23.93 17.12 -0.42
N SER A 176 -24.07 15.81 -0.64
CA SER A 176 -23.81 14.81 0.40
C SER A 176 -22.35 14.87 0.84
N PRO A 177 -22.01 14.62 2.11
CA PRO A 177 -20.63 14.57 2.54
C PRO A 177 -19.82 13.55 1.72
N LEU A 178 -18.58 13.89 1.38
CA LEU A 178 -17.65 12.96 0.73
C LEU A 178 -16.91 12.14 1.78
N GLU A 179 -16.47 10.97 1.37
CA GLU A 179 -15.61 10.14 2.20
C GLU A 179 -14.20 10.75 2.29
N PRO A 180 -13.48 10.56 3.41
CA PRO A 180 -12.13 11.14 3.61
C PRO A 180 -11.08 10.67 2.59
N TYR A 181 -11.37 9.58 1.87
CA TYR A 181 -10.51 8.99 0.85
C TYR A 181 -10.99 9.26 -0.59
N ASP A 182 -11.86 10.25 -0.80
CA ASP A 182 -12.34 10.65 -2.13
C ASP A 182 -11.18 11.18 -3.00
N GLU A 183 -10.93 10.49 -4.13
CA GLU A 183 -9.77 10.78 -4.98
C GLU A 183 -9.89 12.11 -5.74
N ALA A 184 -11.11 12.58 -6.03
CA ALA A 184 -11.32 13.83 -6.73
C ALA A 184 -11.02 15.02 -5.81
N TYR A 185 -11.54 14.98 -4.59
CA TYR A 185 -11.28 15.99 -3.56
C TYR A 185 -9.78 16.12 -3.26
N LEU A 186 -9.10 14.99 -3.04
CA LEU A 186 -7.67 14.98 -2.71
C LEU A 186 -6.81 15.54 -3.86
N ARG A 187 -7.18 15.24 -5.11
CA ARG A 187 -6.49 15.78 -6.30
C ARG A 187 -6.66 17.29 -6.41
N GLU A 188 -7.88 17.79 -6.19
CA GLU A 188 -8.19 19.23 -6.23
C GLU A 188 -7.40 20.01 -5.16
N HIS A 189 -7.20 19.41 -3.99
CA HIS A 189 -6.47 20.01 -2.86
C HIS A 189 -4.96 19.70 -2.88
N ASN A 190 -4.42 19.15 -3.97
CA ASN A 190 -3.00 18.78 -4.11
C ASN A 190 -2.49 17.80 -3.03
N VAL A 191 -3.37 16.98 -2.47
CA VAL A 191 -3.03 15.96 -1.48
C VAL A 191 -2.53 14.70 -2.18
N LYS A 192 -1.21 14.47 -2.12
CA LYS A 192 -0.53 13.38 -2.83
C LYS A 192 -0.75 11.98 -2.24
N HIS A 193 -1.02 11.90 -0.94
CA HIS A 193 -1.18 10.65 -0.20
C HIS A 193 -2.35 10.75 0.77
N LEU A 194 -3.05 9.65 1.01
CA LEU A 194 -4.02 9.54 2.08
C LEU A 194 -3.33 9.69 3.44
N SER A 195 -3.97 10.36 4.39
CA SER A 195 -3.60 10.16 5.79
C SER A 195 -3.84 8.71 6.19
N PHE A 196 -3.07 8.20 7.16
CA PHE A 196 -3.19 6.81 7.57
C PHE A 196 -4.59 6.47 8.08
N HIS A 197 -5.25 7.39 8.80
CA HIS A 197 -6.63 7.20 9.26
C HIS A 197 -7.65 7.18 8.11
N SER A 198 -7.48 8.02 7.08
CA SER A 198 -8.30 7.94 5.86
C SER A 198 -8.09 6.61 5.11
N TYR A 199 -6.86 6.10 5.09
CA TYR A 199 -6.56 4.78 4.54
C TYR A 199 -7.22 3.65 5.34
N LEU A 200 -7.20 3.71 6.68
CA LEU A 200 -7.95 2.77 7.53
C LEU A 200 -9.45 2.83 7.27
N ARG A 201 -10.02 4.02 7.11
CA ARG A 201 -11.44 4.19 6.73
C ARG A 201 -11.74 3.56 5.37
N LYS A 202 -10.85 3.73 4.38
CA LYS A 202 -10.99 3.09 3.05
C LYS A 202 -11.02 1.56 3.15
N LEU A 203 -10.18 0.98 3.99
CA LEU A 203 -10.15 -0.47 4.21
C LEU A 203 -11.36 -0.99 4.99
N THR A 204 -11.91 -0.18 5.89
CA THR A 204 -13.00 -0.59 6.80
C THR A 204 -14.41 -0.20 6.31
N GLY A 205 -14.53 0.70 5.32
CA GLY A 205 -15.78 1.28 4.82
C GLY A 205 -16.68 0.36 3.98
N GLY A 206 -16.34 -0.93 3.85
CA GLY A 206 -17.14 -1.92 3.12
C GLY A 206 -18.25 -2.58 3.95
N VAL A 207 -18.99 -3.50 3.30
CA VAL A 207 -20.09 -4.27 3.93
C VAL A 207 -19.61 -5.01 5.19
N ASP A 208 -18.37 -5.48 5.17
CA ASP A 208 -17.77 -6.22 6.28
C ASP A 208 -17.33 -5.35 7.47
N ARG A 209 -17.46 -4.03 7.37
CA ARG A 209 -17.09 -3.05 8.43
C ARG A 209 -15.71 -3.29 9.05
N GLY A 210 -14.75 -3.70 8.24
CA GLY A 210 -13.39 -3.96 8.69
C GLY A 210 -13.13 -5.34 9.33
N LYS A 211 -14.11 -6.27 9.34
CA LYS A 211 -13.96 -7.61 9.94
C LYS A 211 -12.75 -8.40 9.43
N PHE A 212 -12.34 -8.16 8.19
CA PHE A 212 -11.21 -8.85 7.54
C PHE A 212 -9.98 -7.95 7.35
N VAL A 213 -9.98 -6.74 7.91
CA VAL A 213 -8.84 -5.84 7.81
C VAL A 213 -7.77 -6.31 8.79
N ALA A 214 -6.70 -6.89 8.25
CA ALA A 214 -5.51 -7.26 8.97
C ALA A 214 -4.30 -6.55 8.32
N LEU A 215 -3.77 -5.54 9.00
CA LEU A 215 -2.57 -4.86 8.57
C LEU A 215 -1.34 -5.62 9.06
N GLU A 216 -0.55 -6.13 8.12
CA GLU A 216 0.66 -6.89 8.42
C GLU A 216 1.89 -6.22 7.81
N ASN A 217 2.98 -6.16 8.58
CA ASN A 217 4.26 -5.73 8.05
C ASN A 217 4.89 -6.91 7.30
N THR A 218 5.36 -6.69 6.08
CA THR A 218 6.08 -7.69 5.30
C THR A 218 7.28 -8.22 6.09
N SER A 219 7.56 -9.53 5.98
CA SER A 219 8.76 -10.15 6.54
C SER A 219 9.60 -10.76 5.43
N CYS A 220 10.90 -10.45 5.43
CA CYS A 220 11.88 -10.99 4.49
C CYS A 220 12.61 -12.21 5.08
N ARG A 221 12.28 -12.61 6.32
CA ARG A 221 12.93 -13.74 7.02
C ARG A 221 12.17 -15.04 6.79
N ILE A 222 12.92 -16.14 6.77
CA ILE A 222 12.36 -17.49 6.79
C ILE A 222 11.54 -17.67 8.07
N LYS A 223 10.30 -18.16 7.95
CA LYS A 223 9.45 -18.43 9.12
C LYS A 223 10.14 -19.48 10.01
N PRO A 224 10.33 -19.20 11.31
CA PRO A 224 10.98 -20.15 12.20
C PRO A 224 10.08 -21.38 12.45
N GLY A 225 10.70 -22.51 12.80
CA GLY A 225 9.99 -23.70 13.28
C GLY A 225 9.44 -24.64 12.20
N CYS A 226 9.94 -24.59 10.98
CA CYS A 226 9.59 -25.60 9.97
C CYS A 226 10.20 -26.97 10.32
N LYS A 227 9.37 -28.01 10.35
CA LYS A 227 9.78 -29.40 10.68
C LYS A 227 10.06 -30.26 9.45
N ASP A 228 9.74 -29.76 8.25
CA ASP A 228 9.78 -30.53 7.00
C ASP A 228 11.18 -30.56 6.36
N HIS A 229 12.15 -29.78 6.88
CA HIS A 229 13.52 -29.71 6.36
C HIS A 229 14.52 -29.24 7.44
N PRO A 230 15.82 -29.51 7.27
CA PRO A 230 16.86 -28.92 8.13
C PRO A 230 16.88 -27.38 8.04
N PRO A 231 17.35 -26.67 9.08
CA PRO A 231 17.47 -25.21 9.05
C PRO A 231 18.31 -24.69 7.88
N TRP A 232 18.02 -23.45 7.44
CA TRP A 232 18.84 -22.75 6.46
C TRP A 232 20.32 -22.73 6.88
N PRO A 233 21.27 -23.00 5.97
CA PRO A 233 21.14 -23.10 4.51
C PRO A 233 20.85 -24.50 3.95
N LYS A 234 20.72 -25.51 4.81
CA LYS A 234 20.64 -26.92 4.37
C LYS A 234 19.28 -27.30 3.77
N GLY A 235 18.24 -26.49 3.96
CA GLY A 235 16.93 -26.71 3.36
C GLY A 235 16.00 -25.51 3.54
N ILE A 236 15.07 -25.37 2.60
CA ILE A 236 13.96 -24.40 2.64
C ILE A 236 12.76 -25.01 1.91
N CYS A 237 11.54 -24.71 2.35
CA CYS A 237 10.31 -25.12 1.67
C CYS A 237 9.40 -23.92 1.39
N SER A 238 8.45 -24.08 0.47
CA SER A 238 7.50 -23.02 0.10
C SER A 238 6.62 -22.51 1.25
N LYS A 239 6.48 -23.27 2.36
CA LYS A 239 5.69 -22.86 3.53
C LYS A 239 6.45 -21.89 4.44
N CYS A 240 7.77 -22.04 4.55
CA CYS A 240 8.61 -21.21 5.42
C CYS A 240 9.33 -20.09 4.66
N GLN A 241 9.50 -20.25 3.34
CA GLN A 241 10.07 -19.26 2.47
C GLN A 241 9.21 -17.97 2.48
N PRO A 242 9.81 -16.80 2.70
CA PRO A 242 9.10 -15.54 2.56
C PRO A 242 8.78 -15.28 1.09
N SER A 243 7.60 -14.74 0.82
CA SER A 243 7.17 -14.42 -0.54
C SER A 243 8.06 -13.34 -1.17
N ALA A 244 8.16 -13.36 -2.49
CA ALA A 244 8.79 -12.27 -3.23
C ALA A 244 8.10 -10.94 -2.91
N ILE A 245 8.90 -9.87 -2.78
CA ILE A 245 8.44 -8.54 -2.42
C ILE A 245 8.32 -7.72 -3.69
N THR A 246 7.19 -7.06 -3.92
CA THR A 246 7.05 -6.08 -5.01
C THR A 246 6.90 -4.69 -4.42
N LEU A 247 7.91 -3.85 -4.62
CA LEU A 247 7.97 -2.45 -4.20
C LEU A 247 6.92 -1.64 -4.98
N ASN A 248 5.82 -1.36 -4.30
CA ASN A 248 4.76 -0.49 -4.80
C ASN A 248 4.82 0.89 -4.14
N ARG A 249 4.37 1.93 -4.87
CA ARG A 249 4.21 3.27 -4.29
C ARG A 249 3.16 3.22 -3.18
N GLN A 250 3.57 3.57 -1.96
CA GLN A 250 2.66 3.60 -0.81
C GLN A 250 1.59 4.68 -1.02
N ALA A 251 0.31 4.34 -0.86
CA ALA A 251 -0.81 5.25 -1.12
C ALA A 251 -1.17 6.15 0.07
N TYR A 252 -0.56 5.90 1.23
CA TYR A 252 -0.83 6.58 2.48
C TYR A 252 0.47 7.00 3.18
N ARG A 253 0.36 7.87 4.18
CA ARG A 253 1.45 8.24 5.10
C ARG A 253 0.93 8.40 6.52
N HIS A 254 1.78 8.14 7.50
CA HIS A 254 1.43 8.20 8.92
C HIS A 254 1.37 9.62 9.48
N VAL A 255 2.20 10.52 8.96
CA VAL A 255 2.22 11.94 9.30
C VAL A 255 2.13 12.76 8.01
N ASP A 256 1.25 13.74 8.00
CA ASP A 256 0.94 14.58 6.83
C ASP A 256 1.74 15.88 6.80
N ASN A 257 2.12 16.38 7.98
CA ASN A 257 2.83 17.65 8.13
C ASN A 257 3.83 17.59 9.29
N VAL A 258 4.98 18.24 9.12
CA VAL A 258 5.93 18.54 10.20
C VAL A 258 5.97 20.05 10.37
N MET A 259 5.76 20.52 11.59
CA MET A 259 5.69 21.94 11.93
C MET A 259 6.61 22.21 13.11
N PHE A 260 7.44 23.24 13.02
CA PHE A 260 8.21 23.73 14.16
C PHE A 260 7.40 24.80 14.87
N GLU A 261 7.32 24.74 16.20
CA GLU A 261 6.56 25.72 17.01
C GLU A 261 7.10 27.14 16.85
N ASN A 262 8.42 27.28 16.73
CA ASN A 262 9.11 28.55 16.58
C ASN A 262 10.27 28.42 15.58
N PRO A 263 10.42 29.33 14.60
CA PRO A 263 11.58 29.39 13.71
C PRO A 263 12.94 29.37 14.43
N GLU A 264 13.03 29.95 15.63
CA GLU A 264 14.27 30.00 16.43
C GLU A 264 14.84 28.60 16.75
N ILE A 265 13.98 27.58 16.83
CA ILE A 265 14.39 26.19 17.07
C ILE A 265 15.33 25.73 15.95
N VAL A 266 14.96 26.03 14.71
CA VAL A 266 15.73 25.67 13.52
C VAL A 266 16.93 26.58 13.37
N GLU A 267 16.78 27.88 13.61
CA GLU A 267 17.89 28.83 13.53
C GLU A 267 19.06 28.47 14.46
N ARG A 268 18.75 28.08 15.71
CA ARG A 268 19.76 27.59 16.66
C ARG A 268 20.45 26.32 16.19
N PHE A 269 19.70 25.39 15.60
CA PHE A 269 20.27 24.17 15.03
C PHE A 269 21.22 24.46 13.85
N LEU A 270 20.87 25.43 13.01
CA LEU A 270 21.68 25.84 11.85
C LEU A 270 22.90 26.67 12.23
N GLU A 271 22.92 27.30 13.40
CA GLU A 271 24.07 28.07 13.88
C GLU A 271 25.36 27.22 13.94
N TYR A 272 25.25 25.93 14.31
CA TYR A 272 26.39 25.02 14.29
C TYR A 272 27.02 24.91 12.89
N TRP A 273 26.20 24.73 11.85
CA TRP A 273 26.68 24.64 10.48
C TRP A 273 27.25 25.99 10.01
N ARG A 274 26.62 27.11 10.35
CA ARG A 274 27.12 28.46 9.99
C ARG A 274 28.51 28.73 10.57
N ASN A 275 28.76 28.27 11.80
CA ASN A 275 30.03 28.49 12.49
C ASN A 275 31.12 27.50 12.09
N SER A 276 30.78 26.23 11.83
CA SER A 276 31.77 25.16 11.59
C SER A 276 31.92 24.75 10.12
N GLY A 277 30.89 24.95 9.31
CA GLY A 277 30.76 24.35 7.98
C GLY A 277 30.61 22.83 7.98
N HIS A 278 30.39 22.20 9.14
CA HIS A 278 30.15 20.77 9.26
C HIS A 278 28.65 20.46 9.32
N GLN A 279 28.25 19.30 8.80
CA GLN A 279 26.86 18.87 8.85
C GLN A 279 26.45 18.51 10.28
N ARG A 280 25.15 18.48 10.54
CA ARG A 280 24.61 18.23 11.88
C ARG A 280 23.34 17.40 11.83
N MET A 281 23.10 16.63 12.88
CA MET A 281 21.89 15.85 13.08
C MET A 281 21.29 16.11 14.47
N GLY A 282 19.97 16.04 14.58
CA GLY A 282 19.26 16.09 15.86
C GLY A 282 18.00 15.24 15.86
N TYR A 283 17.55 14.85 17.05
CA TYR A 283 16.25 14.25 17.30
C TYR A 283 15.20 15.34 17.55
N LEU A 284 14.04 15.18 16.92
CA LEU A 284 12.91 16.08 17.04
C LEU A 284 12.02 15.60 18.19
N TYR A 285 11.85 16.44 19.22
CA TYR A 285 10.91 16.19 20.30
C TYR A 285 9.71 17.13 20.18
N GLY A 286 8.53 16.56 20.33
CA GLY A 286 7.28 17.23 19.98
C GLY A 286 6.05 16.42 20.35
N LYS A 287 4.93 16.75 19.72
CA LYS A 287 3.64 16.07 19.86
C LYS A 287 3.04 15.77 18.50
N TYR A 288 2.21 14.73 18.44
CA TYR A 288 1.36 14.49 17.28
C TYR A 288 -0.02 15.10 17.54
N GLU A 289 -0.49 15.89 16.59
CA GLU A 289 -1.75 16.63 16.69
C GLU A 289 -2.60 16.41 15.44
N VAL A 290 -3.90 16.67 15.56
CA VAL A 290 -4.81 16.63 14.42
C VAL A 290 -4.44 17.76 13.45
N HIS A 291 -4.37 17.42 12.16
CA HIS A 291 -4.13 18.36 11.07
C HIS A 291 -5.38 18.52 10.22
N GLY A 292 -5.89 19.74 10.12
CA GLY A 292 -7.17 20.04 9.46
C GLY A 292 -7.12 20.12 7.94
N ASP A 293 -5.96 20.38 7.33
CA ASP A 293 -5.86 20.60 5.88
C ASP A 293 -5.92 19.30 5.08
N VAL A 294 -5.73 18.15 5.75
CA VAL A 294 -5.86 16.82 5.18
C VAL A 294 -6.93 16.06 5.97
N PRO A 295 -7.92 15.42 5.31
CA PRO A 295 -8.93 14.63 6.00
C PRO A 295 -8.30 13.60 6.95
N LEU A 296 -8.68 13.64 8.22
CA LEU A 296 -8.11 12.78 9.28
C LEU A 296 -6.57 12.82 9.34
N GLY A 297 -5.97 13.97 9.06
CA GLY A 297 -4.52 14.14 8.99
C GLY A 297 -3.85 14.23 10.36
N ILE A 298 -2.56 13.89 10.39
CA ILE A 298 -1.70 14.05 11.57
C ILE A 298 -0.57 15.05 11.25
N ARG A 299 -0.32 15.97 12.18
CA ARG A 299 0.85 16.87 12.17
C ARG A 299 1.78 16.52 13.33
N ALA A 300 3.07 16.44 13.06
CA ALA A 300 4.11 16.41 14.08
C ALA A 300 4.53 17.86 14.40
N THR A 301 4.14 18.35 15.57
CA THR A 301 4.51 19.68 16.08
C THR A 301 5.77 19.55 16.93
N VAL A 302 6.87 20.10 16.45
CA VAL A 302 8.22 20.02 17.03
C VAL A 302 8.45 21.21 17.96
N ALA A 303 8.73 20.91 19.23
CA ALA A 303 9.00 21.89 20.27
C ALA A 303 10.51 22.10 20.49
N VAL A 304 11.32 21.06 20.29
CA VAL A 304 12.77 21.15 20.51
C VAL A 304 13.54 20.15 19.65
N ILE A 305 14.77 20.54 19.28
CA ILE A 305 15.76 19.66 18.65
C ILE A 305 16.79 19.31 19.72
N TYR A 306 16.96 18.01 19.98
CA TYR A 306 18.01 17.47 20.83
C TYR A 306 19.14 16.94 19.95
N GLU A 307 20.35 17.44 20.15
CA GLU A 307 21.54 17.03 19.38
C GLU A 307 22.32 15.97 20.15
N PRO A 308 22.24 14.68 19.78
CA PRO A 308 23.01 13.64 20.46
C PRO A 308 24.53 13.82 20.21
N PRO A 309 25.38 13.20 21.05
CA PRO A 309 26.81 13.11 20.79
C PRO A 309 27.11 12.59 19.38
N GLN A 310 27.90 13.34 18.61
CA GLN A 310 28.17 13.03 17.20
C GLN A 310 29.50 13.61 16.73
N GLU A 311 30.20 12.86 15.87
CA GLU A 311 31.35 13.33 15.10
C GLU A 311 30.88 13.78 13.72
N THR A 312 31.18 15.03 13.37
CA THR A 312 30.67 15.68 12.15
C THR A 312 31.79 16.19 11.29
N ALA A 313 31.65 16.03 9.98
CA ALA A 313 32.49 16.63 8.95
C ALA A 313 31.62 17.33 7.89
N ARG A 314 32.22 17.74 6.77
CA ARG A 314 31.49 18.41 5.67
C ARG A 314 30.52 17.49 4.92
N ASP A 315 30.80 16.19 4.92
CA ASP A 315 30.12 15.16 4.13
C ASP A 315 29.78 13.90 4.96
N LYS A 316 29.99 13.94 6.28
CA LYS A 316 29.86 12.78 7.17
C LYS A 316 29.29 13.18 8.52
N ILE A 317 28.39 12.33 9.03
CA ILE A 317 27.91 12.38 10.42
C ILE A 317 28.03 10.96 10.99
N VAL A 318 28.64 10.85 12.18
CA VAL A 318 28.71 9.60 12.94
C VAL A 318 28.11 9.85 14.30
N LEU A 319 27.02 9.14 14.62
CA LEU A 319 26.42 9.17 15.95
C LEU A 319 27.30 8.39 16.93
N LEU A 320 27.53 8.97 18.09
CA LEU A 320 28.23 8.34 19.21
C LEU A 320 27.20 7.83 20.23
N PRO A 321 27.60 6.91 21.14
CA PRO A 321 26.73 6.49 22.24
C PRO A 321 26.30 7.68 23.11
N ASP A 322 25.01 7.77 23.40
CA ASP A 322 24.42 8.83 24.22
C ASP A 322 24.06 8.31 25.61
N GLU A 323 24.88 8.63 26.60
CA GLU A 323 24.64 8.24 28.00
C GLU A 323 23.41 8.93 28.60
N ASN A 324 23.01 10.08 28.04
CA ASN A 324 21.91 10.91 28.56
C ASN A 324 20.57 10.63 27.87
N GLU A 325 20.52 9.75 26.85
CA GLU A 325 19.31 9.52 26.06
C GLU A 325 18.09 9.16 26.94
N ASN A 326 18.29 8.28 27.93
CA ASN A 326 17.21 7.87 28.84
C ASN A 326 16.69 9.03 29.69
N LEU A 327 17.59 9.87 30.19
CA LEU A 327 17.24 11.05 30.99
C LEU A 327 16.46 12.07 30.14
N VAL A 328 16.92 12.32 28.91
CA VAL A 328 16.26 13.23 27.97
C VAL A 328 14.86 12.73 27.62
N ASN A 329 14.71 11.42 27.38
CA ASN A 329 13.40 10.81 27.12
C ASN A 329 12.45 10.93 28.32
N GLU A 330 12.94 10.73 29.55
CA GLU A 330 12.12 10.90 30.76
C GLU A 330 11.68 12.36 30.95
N LEU A 331 12.59 13.32 30.74
CA LEU A 331 12.29 14.75 30.80
C LEU A 331 11.26 15.14 29.74
N ALA A 332 11.44 14.68 28.50
CA ALA A 332 10.49 14.90 27.43
C ALA A 332 9.10 14.37 27.81
N GLN A 333 9.02 13.15 28.34
CA GLN A 333 7.75 12.55 28.77
C GLN A 333 7.07 13.37 29.88
N LYS A 334 7.82 13.87 30.87
CA LYS A 334 7.29 14.75 31.93
C LYS A 334 6.75 16.08 31.39
N LEU A 335 7.31 16.57 30.28
CA LEU A 335 6.83 17.74 29.55
C LEU A 335 5.70 17.42 28.55
N GLY A 336 5.28 16.15 28.47
CA GLY A 336 4.30 15.67 27.50
C GLY A 336 4.82 15.66 26.06
N LEU A 337 6.13 15.66 25.86
CA LEU A 337 6.80 15.55 24.58
C LEU A 337 7.25 14.10 24.34
N GLN A 338 7.35 13.74 23.07
CA GLN A 338 7.88 12.46 22.61
C GLN A 338 8.80 12.67 21.41
N LYS A 339 9.65 11.69 21.11
CA LYS A 339 10.53 11.73 19.94
C LYS A 339 9.69 11.50 18.67
N VAL A 340 9.46 12.57 17.89
CA VAL A 340 8.56 12.57 16.72
C VAL A 340 9.29 12.41 15.39
N GLY A 341 10.62 12.51 15.40
CA GLY A 341 11.43 12.37 14.20
C GLY A 341 12.90 12.69 14.42
N TRP A 342 13.60 12.87 13.32
CA TRP A 342 14.98 13.35 13.28
C TRP A 342 15.17 14.36 12.15
N ILE A 343 16.16 15.22 12.31
CA ILE A 343 16.56 16.24 11.35
C ILE A 343 18.04 16.12 11.06
N PHE A 344 18.45 16.34 9.82
CA PHE A 344 19.86 16.43 9.45
C PHE A 344 20.08 17.49 8.38
N THR A 345 21.29 18.04 8.33
CA THR A 345 21.68 19.02 7.32
C THR A 345 22.45 18.36 6.17
N ASP A 346 22.19 18.83 4.97
CA ASP A 346 23.02 18.62 3.79
C ASP A 346 23.15 19.96 3.06
N LEU A 347 23.96 20.83 3.67
CA LEU A 347 24.16 22.21 3.25
C LEU A 347 25.58 22.42 2.73
N ILE A 348 25.69 22.94 1.52
CA ILE A 348 26.95 23.35 0.91
C ILE A 348 26.84 24.82 0.55
N ALA A 349 27.68 25.66 1.14
CA ALA A 349 27.72 27.08 0.83
C ALA A 349 28.03 27.31 -0.67
N GLU A 350 27.27 28.19 -1.30
CA GLU A 350 27.53 28.66 -2.66
C GLU A 350 28.26 30.00 -2.61
N ASP A 351 27.67 30.99 -1.94
CA ASP A 351 28.24 32.32 -1.74
C ASP A 351 28.08 32.72 -0.27
N VAL A 352 29.19 32.64 0.48
CA VAL A 352 29.21 32.96 1.93
C VAL A 352 28.83 34.42 2.18
N SER A 353 29.12 35.33 1.25
CA SER A 353 28.81 36.76 1.42
C SER A 353 27.31 37.06 1.31
N LYS A 354 26.58 36.24 0.55
CA LYS A 354 25.12 36.35 0.36
C LYS A 354 24.33 35.39 1.23
N GLY A 355 25.01 34.47 1.92
CA GLY A 355 24.37 33.42 2.72
C GLY A 355 23.63 32.37 1.88
N THR A 356 24.01 32.16 0.61
CA THR A 356 23.33 31.21 -0.28
C THR A 356 23.95 29.81 -0.20
N VAL A 357 23.11 28.81 -0.48
CA VAL A 357 23.46 27.38 -0.44
C VAL A 357 23.14 26.70 -1.76
N LYS A 358 23.89 25.65 -2.12
CA LYS A 358 23.69 24.94 -3.38
C LYS A 358 22.43 24.07 -3.34
N HIS A 359 21.68 24.08 -4.45
CA HIS A 359 20.57 23.16 -4.69
C HIS A 359 21.03 21.79 -5.21
N ILE A 360 21.50 20.93 -4.30
CA ILE A 360 22.09 19.63 -4.67
C ILE A 360 21.07 18.48 -4.75
N ARG A 361 19.89 18.62 -4.13
CA ARG A 361 18.84 17.61 -4.07
C ARG A 361 17.68 17.98 -4.98
N ASN A 362 17.58 17.34 -6.14
CA ASN A 362 16.55 17.65 -7.13
C ASN A 362 16.23 16.45 -8.03
N ILE A 363 15.33 16.65 -8.99
CA ILE A 363 14.87 15.62 -9.93
C ILE A 363 15.99 14.96 -10.76
N ASN A 364 17.11 15.67 -10.99
CA ASN A 364 18.23 15.17 -11.78
C ASN A 364 19.28 14.44 -10.92
N THR A 365 19.17 14.54 -9.59
CA THR A 365 20.09 13.92 -8.62
C THR A 365 19.34 12.89 -7.76
N HIS A 366 18.99 13.26 -6.54
CA HIS A 366 18.17 12.50 -5.60
C HIS A 366 17.60 13.43 -4.54
N PHE A 367 16.55 12.96 -3.86
CA PHE A 367 15.96 13.66 -2.71
C PHE A 367 16.50 13.12 -1.38
N LEU A 368 16.56 11.79 -1.26
CA LEU A 368 17.19 11.09 -0.15
C LEU A 368 18.16 10.04 -0.71
N SER A 369 19.32 9.90 -0.06
CA SER A 369 20.26 8.84 -0.40
C SER A 369 19.77 7.49 0.15
N ALA A 370 20.29 6.39 -0.41
CA ALA A 370 19.99 5.05 0.08
C ALA A 370 20.43 4.88 1.54
N GLN A 371 21.55 5.48 1.94
CA GLN A 371 22.02 5.46 3.33
C GLN A 371 21.07 6.21 4.26
N GLU A 372 20.58 7.37 3.85
CA GLU A 372 19.57 8.13 4.61
C GLU A 372 18.24 7.38 4.70
N CYS A 373 17.80 6.71 3.63
CA CYS A 373 16.61 5.86 3.64
C CYS A 373 16.78 4.67 4.61
N ILE A 374 17.97 4.07 4.66
CA ILE A 374 18.28 2.97 5.60
C ILE A 374 18.28 3.49 7.04
N MET A 375 18.88 4.66 7.29
CA MET A 375 18.86 5.30 8.61
C MET A 375 17.41 5.62 9.04
N ALA A 376 16.62 6.24 8.16
CA ALA A 376 15.22 6.54 8.41
C ALA A 376 14.41 5.26 8.68
N GLY A 377 14.62 4.20 7.89
CA GLY A 377 13.99 2.90 8.12
C GLY A 377 14.40 2.26 9.44
N HIS A 378 15.66 2.39 9.84
CA HIS A 378 16.14 1.92 11.14
C HIS A 378 15.45 2.68 12.28
N LEU A 379 15.44 4.01 12.24
CA LEU A 379 14.81 4.85 13.25
C LEU A 379 13.29 4.64 13.32
N GLN A 380 12.61 4.47 12.19
CA GLN A 380 11.18 4.14 12.16
C GLN A 380 10.89 2.76 12.76
N ASN A 381 11.77 1.77 12.57
CA ASN A 381 11.63 0.45 13.21
C ASN A 381 11.84 0.50 14.73
N LEU A 382 12.66 1.43 15.23
CA LEU A 382 12.82 1.66 16.68
C LEU A 382 11.60 2.36 17.31
N HIS A 383 10.79 3.05 16.51
CA HIS A 383 9.60 3.79 16.96
C HIS A 383 8.35 3.29 16.23
N PRO A 384 7.93 2.03 16.45
CA PRO A 384 6.77 1.45 15.78
C PRO A 384 5.47 2.15 16.21
N ASN A 385 4.54 2.32 15.26
CA ASN A 385 3.24 2.92 15.55
C ASN A 385 2.25 1.88 16.09
N PRO A 386 1.68 2.06 17.30
CA PRO A 386 0.61 1.20 17.81
C PRO A 386 -0.61 1.22 16.88
N CYS A 387 -1.18 0.05 16.59
CA CYS A 387 -2.28 -0.08 15.65
C CYS A 387 -3.14 -1.31 15.96
N LYS A 388 -4.40 -1.09 16.36
CA LYS A 388 -5.38 -2.16 16.64
C LYS A 388 -5.73 -3.02 15.42
N ALA A 389 -5.60 -2.48 14.21
CA ALA A 389 -5.87 -3.21 12.97
C ALA A 389 -4.74 -4.18 12.59
N SER A 390 -3.64 -4.23 13.35
CA SER A 390 -2.55 -5.18 13.13
C SER A 390 -2.58 -6.31 14.15
N ALA A 391 -2.38 -7.54 13.69
CA ALA A 391 -2.24 -8.72 14.56
C ALA A 391 -1.04 -8.63 15.50
N THR A 392 0.00 -7.86 15.13
CA THR A 392 1.20 -7.64 15.97
C THR A 392 1.04 -6.47 16.96
N GLY A 393 -0.09 -5.77 16.89
CA GLY A 393 -0.36 -4.54 17.65
C GLY A 393 0.35 -3.30 17.11
N HIS A 394 1.17 -3.41 16.07
CA HIS A 394 1.92 -2.29 15.50
C HIS A 394 1.94 -2.32 13.97
N PHE A 395 1.86 -1.15 13.33
CA PHE A 395 1.93 -1.04 11.88
C PHE A 395 2.55 0.27 11.41
N GLY A 396 3.67 0.17 10.68
CA GLY A 396 4.47 1.32 10.26
C GLY A 396 4.99 2.15 11.42
N SER A 397 5.23 3.44 11.18
CA SER A 397 5.76 4.37 12.18
C SER A 397 5.36 5.81 11.86
N LYS A 398 5.04 6.59 12.90
CA LYS A 398 4.83 8.05 12.79
C LYS A 398 6.14 8.85 12.79
N PHE A 399 7.29 8.20 13.00
CA PHE A 399 8.59 8.86 13.12
C PHE A 399 9.01 9.48 11.78
N THR A 400 9.19 10.80 11.79
CA THR A 400 9.46 11.61 10.60
C THR A 400 10.95 11.85 10.36
N THR A 401 11.31 12.14 9.12
CA THR A 401 12.66 12.50 8.70
C THR A 401 12.64 13.89 8.08
N VAL A 402 13.46 14.82 8.56
CA VAL A 402 13.58 16.17 8.01
C VAL A 402 14.98 16.37 7.46
N CYS A 403 15.09 16.72 6.18
CA CYS A 403 16.35 17.09 5.54
C CYS A 403 16.40 18.61 5.39
N VAL A 404 17.46 19.25 5.88
CA VAL A 404 17.74 20.66 5.62
C VAL A 404 18.73 20.79 4.48
N THR A 405 18.30 21.38 3.36
CA THR A 405 19.11 21.51 2.15
C THR A 405 18.83 22.84 1.43
N GLY A 406 19.49 23.11 0.30
CA GLY A 406 19.21 24.27 -0.53
C GLY A 406 18.04 24.03 -1.49
N ASP A 407 17.13 25.00 -1.63
CA ASP A 407 16.03 24.95 -2.60
C ASP A 407 16.45 25.48 -3.99
N SER A 408 15.51 25.52 -4.94
CA SER A 408 15.74 26.04 -6.30
C SER A 408 16.10 27.53 -6.37
N THR A 409 15.96 28.27 -5.28
CA THR A 409 16.36 29.68 -5.14
C THR A 409 17.69 29.84 -4.40
N ASN A 410 18.39 28.73 -4.14
CA ASN A 410 19.64 28.66 -3.37
C ASN A 410 19.48 29.16 -1.93
N GLN A 411 18.27 29.03 -1.37
CA GLN A 411 17.95 29.35 0.01
C GLN A 411 17.87 28.09 0.85
N VAL A 412 18.14 28.22 2.16
CA VAL A 412 17.99 27.12 3.09
C VAL A 412 16.50 26.75 3.22
N HIS A 413 16.19 25.48 3.01
CA HIS A 413 14.85 24.94 3.05
C HIS A 413 14.84 23.58 3.78
N MET A 414 13.66 23.17 4.24
CA MET A 414 13.46 21.91 4.95
C MET A 414 12.45 21.02 4.22
N GLU A 415 12.86 19.79 3.93
CA GLU A 415 12.02 18.80 3.28
C GLU A 415 11.68 17.66 4.24
N GLY A 416 10.39 17.37 4.40
CA GLY A 416 9.88 16.30 5.27
C GLY A 416 9.60 15.00 4.53
N TYR A 417 10.09 13.89 5.08
CA TYR A 417 9.98 12.55 4.51
C TYR A 417 9.61 11.50 5.58
N ALA A 418 9.15 10.35 5.09
CA ALA A 418 9.08 9.09 5.84
C ALA A 418 9.33 7.96 4.84
N VAL A 419 10.03 6.89 5.26
CA VAL A 419 10.18 5.72 4.39
C VAL A 419 8.94 4.83 4.46
N SER A 420 8.71 4.07 3.39
CA SER A 420 7.56 3.18 3.29
C SER A 420 7.65 2.01 4.27
N ALA A 421 6.51 1.40 4.61
CA ALA A 421 6.48 0.17 5.41
C ALA A 421 7.30 -0.96 4.77
N GLN A 422 7.36 -1.02 3.43
CA GLN A 422 8.20 -1.97 2.70
C GLN A 422 9.70 -1.70 2.92
N CYS A 423 10.11 -0.43 2.92
CA CYS A 423 11.49 -0.06 3.22
C CYS A 423 11.84 -0.40 4.69
N MET A 424 10.95 -0.12 5.64
CA MET A 424 11.12 -0.52 7.04
C MET A 424 11.36 -2.03 7.16
N SER A 425 10.55 -2.86 6.48
CA SER A 425 10.72 -4.32 6.46
C SER A 425 12.06 -4.75 5.88
N LEU A 426 12.48 -4.18 4.74
CA LEU A 426 13.76 -4.50 4.12
C LEU A 426 14.95 -4.12 5.01
N VAL A 427 14.89 -2.98 5.68
CA VAL A 427 15.95 -2.53 6.62
C VAL A 427 15.99 -3.41 7.85
N ARG A 428 14.84 -3.70 8.48
CA ARG A 428 14.75 -4.58 9.67
C ARG A 428 15.32 -5.97 9.41
N ASP A 429 15.16 -6.46 8.19
CA ASP A 429 15.56 -7.80 7.79
C ASP A 429 16.91 -7.82 7.04
N ASN A 430 17.65 -6.71 7.04
CA ASN A 430 18.98 -6.56 6.41
C ASN A 430 18.98 -6.95 4.92
N CYS A 431 17.93 -6.60 4.18
CA CYS A 431 17.77 -6.87 2.75
C CYS A 431 17.99 -5.63 1.86
N LEU A 432 18.45 -4.52 2.43
CA LEU A 432 18.75 -3.27 1.71
C LEU A 432 20.08 -2.70 2.19
N ILE A 433 21.00 -2.46 1.25
CA ILE A 433 22.36 -1.96 1.49
C ILE A 433 22.56 -0.71 0.61
N PRO A 434 23.28 0.33 1.07
CA PRO A 434 23.58 1.47 0.20
C PRO A 434 24.58 1.08 -0.88
N THR A 435 24.49 1.70 -2.06
CA THR A 435 25.52 1.54 -3.09
C THR A 435 26.67 2.54 -2.87
N LYS A 436 27.85 2.24 -3.42
CA LYS A 436 29.06 3.06 -3.22
C LYS A 436 29.08 4.31 -4.09
N ASP A 437 28.73 4.18 -5.37
CA ASP A 437 28.95 5.23 -6.37
C ASP A 437 27.67 6.00 -6.75
N MET A 438 26.50 5.47 -6.37
CA MET A 438 25.19 5.98 -6.81
C MET A 438 24.27 6.20 -5.61
N PRO A 439 24.34 7.34 -4.89
CA PRO A 439 23.58 7.56 -3.66
C PRO A 439 22.07 7.38 -3.82
N GLN A 440 21.52 7.56 -5.03
CA GLN A 440 20.12 7.36 -5.36
C GLN A 440 19.68 5.88 -5.46
N LEU A 441 20.61 4.93 -5.50
CA LEU A 441 20.33 3.50 -5.67
C LEU A 441 20.63 2.72 -4.37
N GLY A 442 19.68 1.87 -3.99
CA GLY A 442 19.86 0.84 -2.98
C GLY A 442 20.08 -0.53 -3.61
N TYR A 443 20.87 -1.37 -2.96
CA TYR A 443 21.21 -2.72 -3.40
C TYR A 443 20.50 -3.77 -2.54
N VAL A 444 19.85 -4.74 -3.19
CA VAL A 444 19.32 -5.93 -2.52
C VAL A 444 20.33 -7.06 -2.68
N PRO A 445 20.93 -7.56 -1.58
CA PRO A 445 21.93 -8.61 -1.66
C PRO A 445 21.34 -9.93 -2.17
N GLU A 446 22.19 -10.74 -2.79
CA GLU A 446 21.86 -12.13 -3.10
C GLU A 446 21.80 -12.97 -1.82
N SER A 447 21.04 -14.08 -1.89
CA SER A 447 21.00 -15.03 -0.77
C SER A 447 22.38 -15.64 -0.55
N SER A 448 22.75 -15.80 0.72
CA SER A 448 23.98 -16.48 1.14
C SER A 448 23.68 -17.54 2.18
N ASP A 449 24.66 -18.40 2.48
CA ASP A 449 24.55 -19.42 3.53
C ASP A 449 24.17 -18.83 4.91
N LYS A 450 24.49 -17.55 5.14
CA LYS A 450 24.19 -16.83 6.38
C LYS A 450 22.79 -16.23 6.41
N GLN A 451 22.27 -15.80 5.25
CA GLN A 451 21.03 -15.06 5.17
C GLN A 451 20.33 -15.33 3.85
N TYR A 452 19.09 -15.79 3.94
CA TYR A 452 18.17 -15.81 2.81
C TYR A 452 17.61 -14.42 2.55
N VAL A 453 17.59 -14.01 1.28
CA VAL A 453 17.00 -12.76 0.81
C VAL A 453 15.95 -13.13 -0.24
N PRO A 454 14.68 -12.73 -0.08
CA PRO A 454 13.67 -12.98 -1.11
C PRO A 454 13.96 -12.16 -2.37
N ASP A 455 13.37 -12.57 -3.49
CA ASP A 455 13.38 -11.73 -4.68
C ASP A 455 12.58 -10.45 -4.40
N VAL A 456 13.19 -9.32 -4.73
CA VAL A 456 12.57 -8.01 -4.61
C VAL A 456 12.38 -7.46 -6.02
N TYR A 457 11.17 -7.07 -6.35
CA TYR A 457 10.79 -6.46 -7.62
C TYR A 457 10.39 -5.01 -7.38
N TYR A 458 10.55 -4.14 -8.36
CA TYR A 458 9.98 -2.79 -8.37
C TYR A 458 9.25 -2.54 -9.69
N LYS A 459 8.29 -1.62 -9.67
CA LYS A 459 7.56 -1.22 -10.85
C LYS A 459 8.12 0.08 -11.42
N GLU A 460 8.32 0.10 -12.73
CA GLU A 460 8.61 1.30 -13.48
C GLU A 460 7.58 1.50 -14.60
N LYS A 461 7.48 2.71 -15.13
CA LYS A 461 6.70 2.98 -16.33
C LYS A 461 7.62 2.95 -17.54
N ASP A 462 7.26 2.16 -18.55
CA ASP A 462 7.95 2.16 -19.83
C ASP A 462 7.66 3.44 -20.63
N SER A 463 8.29 3.58 -21.80
CA SER A 463 8.08 4.70 -22.72
C SER A 463 6.64 4.84 -23.23
N TYR A 464 5.81 3.81 -23.06
CA TYR A 464 4.41 3.78 -23.47
C TYR A 464 3.45 3.96 -22.28
N GLY A 465 3.98 4.16 -21.06
CA GLY A 465 3.22 4.36 -19.85
C GLY A 465 2.73 3.08 -19.17
N ASN A 466 3.13 1.89 -19.64
CA ASN A 466 2.78 0.61 -19.01
C ASN A 466 3.63 0.37 -17.77
N GLU A 467 3.04 -0.21 -16.72
CA GLU A 467 3.80 -0.66 -15.55
C GLU A 467 4.52 -1.98 -15.85
N VAL A 468 5.85 -1.97 -15.78
CA VAL A 468 6.70 -3.15 -15.95
C VAL A 468 7.39 -3.47 -14.62
N SER A 469 7.36 -4.73 -14.22
CA SER A 469 8.07 -5.23 -13.05
C SER A 469 9.52 -5.58 -13.40
N LYS A 470 10.48 -5.00 -12.67
CA LYS A 470 11.90 -5.31 -12.76
C LYS A 470 12.41 -5.90 -11.46
N LEU A 471 13.39 -6.80 -11.55
CA LEU A 471 14.09 -7.34 -10.38
C LEU A 471 15.01 -6.25 -9.80
N ALA A 472 15.07 -6.14 -8.47
CA ALA A 472 15.87 -5.18 -7.71
C ALA A 472 17.25 -5.73 -7.30
N ARG A 473 17.66 -6.84 -7.94
CA ARG A 473 19.03 -7.40 -7.93
C ARG A 473 19.76 -6.94 -9.20
N PRO A 474 21.09 -6.90 -9.20
CA PRO A 474 21.86 -6.09 -10.16
C PRO A 474 21.62 -6.50 -11.61
#